data_AF-A0A940VJH4-F1
#
_entry.id   AF-A0A940VJH4-F1
#
_cell.length_a   1.000
_cell.length_b   1.000
_cell.length_c   1.000
_cell.angle_alpha   90.00
_cell.angle_beta   90.00
_cell.angle_gamma   90.00
#
_symmetry.space_group_name_H-M   'P 1'
#
loop_
_entity.id
_entity.type
_entity.pdbx_description
1 polymer ?
#
loop_
_entity_poly.entity_id
_entity_poly.type
_entity_poly.pdbx_seq_one_letter_code
_entity_poly.pdbx_strand_id
1 'polypeptide(L)'
;MPDLYVIEKPEGLIGKTIAHIEMTRFCDPLLLTTTDGGIMAWRTCTDEYSGMETDIYESHMVEAHVFNSNTTKKYLIKNNICTEADINKFIATRIEERRLYHKQLEKQREEHDKAEYERLKKKFDEEAANNTKTD
;
A
#
# COMPACT_ATOMS: atom_id res chain seq x y z
N MET A 1 -10.82 15.90 14.31
CA MET A 1 -10.24 14.60 14.70
C MET A 1 -9.08 14.31 13.77
N PRO A 2 -8.07 13.55 14.20
CA PRO A 2 -6.89 13.31 13.38
C PRO A 2 -7.22 12.42 12.18
N ASP A 3 -6.56 12.68 11.05
CA ASP A 3 -6.74 11.92 9.81
C ASP A 3 -6.24 10.48 9.98
N LEU A 4 -7.00 9.51 9.49
CA LEU A 4 -6.60 8.10 9.53
C LEU A 4 -5.37 7.86 8.67
N TYR A 5 -4.43 7.07 9.17
CA TYR A 5 -3.24 6.63 8.42
C TYR A 5 -2.84 5.22 8.81
N VAL A 6 -2.10 4.54 7.94
CA VAL A 6 -1.62 3.17 8.19
C VAL A 6 -0.18 3.23 8.69
N ILE A 7 0.09 2.47 9.74
CA ILE A 7 1.42 2.23 10.30
C ILE A 7 1.91 0.89 9.74
N GLU A 8 2.77 0.96 8.72
CA GLU A 8 3.27 -0.24 8.02
C GLU A 8 4.55 -0.81 8.66
N LYS A 9 5.09 -0.15 9.69
CA LYS A 9 6.33 -0.56 10.37
C LYS A 9 6.22 -0.35 11.89
N PRO A 10 6.79 -1.24 12.72
CA PRO A 10 6.66 -1.14 14.17
C PRO A 10 7.23 0.15 14.75
N GLU A 11 8.28 0.70 14.13
CA GLU A 11 8.91 1.95 14.55
C GLU A 11 7.92 3.13 14.51
N GLY A 12 6.87 3.05 13.69
CA GLY A 12 5.81 4.05 13.65
C GLY A 12 4.93 4.09 14.90
N LEU A 13 5.05 3.11 15.81
CA LEU A 13 4.37 3.10 17.11
C LEU A 13 5.14 3.84 18.20
N ILE A 14 6.41 4.20 17.99
CA ILE A 14 7.24 4.84 19.01
C ILE A 14 6.62 6.19 19.40
N GLY A 15 6.32 6.35 20.69
CA GLY A 15 5.72 7.57 21.24
C GLY A 15 4.23 7.75 20.94
N LYS A 16 3.56 6.74 20.36
CA LYS A 16 2.11 6.75 20.12
C LYS A 16 1.35 6.23 21.33
N THR A 17 0.17 6.80 21.57
CA THR A 17 -0.77 6.29 22.57
C THR A 17 -1.74 5.32 21.90
N ILE A 18 -1.80 4.10 22.42
CA ILE A 18 -2.70 3.06 21.92
C ILE A 18 -4.12 3.35 22.40
N ALA A 19 -5.06 3.43 21.46
CA ALA A 19 -6.49 3.61 21.74
C ALA A 19 -7.22 2.26 21.85
N HIS A 20 -6.88 1.30 20.98
CA HIS A 20 -7.51 0.00 20.96
C HIS A 20 -6.60 -1.08 20.37
N ILE A 21 -6.78 -2.31 20.83
CA ILE A 21 -6.14 -3.51 20.29
C ILE A 21 -7.22 -4.57 20.11
N GLU A 22 -7.33 -5.13 18.91
CA GLU A 22 -8.12 -6.29 18.57
C GLU A 22 -7.16 -7.46 18.32
N MET A 23 -7.04 -8.35 19.31
CA MET A 23 -6.25 -9.57 19.21
C MET A 23 -7.16 -10.78 19.33
N THR A 24 -7.69 -11.24 18.20
CA THR A 24 -8.46 -12.50 18.18
C THR A 24 -7.54 -13.66 17.83
N ARG A 25 -7.68 -14.79 18.52
CA ARG A 25 -6.88 -15.99 18.25
C ARG A 25 -7.30 -16.75 16.99
N PHE A 26 -8.40 -16.33 16.37
CA PHE A 26 -9.09 -17.09 15.31
C PHE A 26 -9.29 -16.30 14.03
N CYS A 27 -8.95 -15.01 14.00
CA CYS A 27 -9.05 -14.21 12.79
C CYS A 27 -7.84 -13.29 12.63
N ASP A 28 -7.32 -13.29 11.41
CA ASP A 28 -6.41 -12.26 10.92
C ASP A 28 -7.21 -11.18 10.16
N PRO A 29 -6.72 -9.94 10.16
CA PRO A 29 -5.54 -9.48 10.88
C PRO A 29 -5.84 -9.15 12.35
N LEU A 30 -4.80 -9.25 13.18
CA LEU A 30 -4.72 -8.55 14.45
C LEU A 30 -4.62 -7.05 14.17
N LEU A 31 -5.25 -6.23 15.01
CA LEU A 31 -5.33 -4.79 14.79
C LEU A 31 -4.94 -4.01 16.03
N LEU A 32 -4.25 -2.90 15.82
CA LEU A 32 -3.97 -1.87 16.80
C LEU A 32 -4.34 -0.52 16.19
N THR A 33 -5.04 0.29 16.98
CA THR A 33 -5.31 1.68 16.63
C THR A 33 -4.81 2.62 17.72
N THR A 34 -4.35 3.78 17.29
CA THR A 34 -3.76 4.82 18.14
C THR A 34 -4.72 5.99 18.27
N THR A 35 -4.57 6.78 19.34
CA THR A 35 -5.44 7.94 19.61
C THR A 35 -5.31 9.04 18.56
N ASP A 36 -4.24 9.03 17.77
CA ASP A 36 -4.00 9.98 16.69
C ASP A 36 -4.44 9.45 15.31
N GLY A 37 -5.21 8.35 15.25
CA GLY A 37 -5.77 7.82 14.00
C GLY A 37 -4.86 6.86 13.23
N GLY A 38 -3.68 6.53 13.77
CA GLY A 38 -2.82 5.50 13.18
C GLY A 38 -3.38 4.09 13.39
N ILE A 39 -3.35 3.28 12.34
CA ILE A 39 -3.87 1.92 12.27
C ILE A 39 -2.74 0.98 11.86
N MET A 40 -2.44 -0.01 12.68
CA MET A 40 -1.49 -1.08 12.37
C MET A 40 -2.25 -2.40 12.37
N ALA A 41 -2.20 -3.13 11.25
CA ALA A 41 -2.73 -4.48 11.18
C ALA A 41 -1.59 -5.45 10.88
N TRP A 42 -1.63 -6.63 11.46
CA TRP A 42 -0.62 -7.67 11.24
C TRP A 42 -1.22 -9.06 11.39
N ARG A 43 -0.52 -10.06 10.90
CA ARG A 43 -0.82 -11.47 11.17
C ARG A 43 0.42 -12.14 11.75
N THR A 44 0.20 -13.17 12.55
CA THR A 44 1.27 -14.04 13.03
C THR A 44 1.24 -15.33 12.24
N CYS A 45 2.28 -15.59 11.47
CA CYS A 45 2.46 -16.83 10.73
C CYS A 45 3.38 -17.77 11.50
N THR A 46 3.00 -19.05 11.61
CA THR A 46 3.91 -20.11 12.07
C THR A 46 4.40 -20.88 10.86
N ASP A 47 5.71 -20.87 10.64
CA ASP A 47 6.40 -21.79 9.74
C ASP A 47 7.00 -22.94 10.57
N GLU A 48 6.90 -24.16 10.06
CA GLU A 48 7.50 -25.38 10.64
C GLU A 48 9.03 -25.30 10.74
N TYR A 49 9.68 -24.40 9.98
CA TYR A 49 11.14 -24.26 9.93
C TYR A 49 11.69 -22.97 10.56
N SER A 50 11.00 -21.82 10.43
CA SER A 50 11.50 -20.52 10.91
C SER A 50 10.96 -20.05 12.27
N GLY A 51 9.91 -20.67 12.80
CA GLY A 51 9.26 -20.25 14.04
C GLY A 51 8.04 -19.35 13.81
N MET A 52 7.71 -18.48 14.79
CA MET A 52 6.64 -17.47 14.64
C MET A 52 7.19 -16.21 13.97
N GLU A 53 6.64 -15.87 12.80
CA GLU A 53 6.90 -14.64 12.07
C GLU A 53 5.70 -13.68 12.15
N THR A 54 5.96 -12.38 12.10
CA THR A 54 4.94 -11.33 12.12
C THR A 54 4.96 -10.57 10.80
N ASP A 55 3.89 -10.71 10.03
CA ASP A 55 3.69 -9.99 8.77
C ASP A 55 2.83 -8.76 9.03
N ILE A 56 3.39 -7.57 8.83
CA ILE A 56 2.65 -6.32 8.95
C ILE A 56 1.96 -6.03 7.62
N TYR A 57 0.69 -5.67 7.71
CA TYR A 57 -0.13 -5.40 6.54
C TYR A 57 0.23 -4.05 5.95
N GLU A 58 0.47 -4.04 4.64
CA GLU A 58 0.58 -2.81 3.87
C GLU A 58 -0.77 -2.08 3.80
N SER A 59 -0.73 -0.78 3.48
CA SER A 59 -1.92 0.09 3.42
C SER A 59 -3.07 -0.50 2.60
N HIS A 60 -2.78 -1.14 1.47
CA HIS A 60 -3.80 -1.73 0.61
C HIS A 60 -4.50 -2.95 1.25
N MET A 61 -3.79 -3.70 2.09
CA MET A 61 -4.34 -4.84 2.83
C MET A 61 -5.18 -4.36 4.02
N VAL A 62 -4.75 -3.30 4.72
CA VAL A 62 -5.52 -2.69 5.80
C VAL A 62 -6.87 -2.22 5.30
N GLU A 63 -6.93 -1.58 4.13
CA GLU A 63 -8.19 -1.20 3.51
C GLU A 63 -9.11 -2.40 3.28
N ALA A 64 -8.57 -3.45 2.65
CA ALA A 64 -9.32 -4.64 2.30
C ALA A 64 -9.87 -5.40 3.51
N HIS A 65 -9.12 -5.44 4.62
CA HIS A 65 -9.44 -6.30 5.77
C HIS A 65 -10.07 -5.56 6.95
N VAL A 66 -9.71 -4.29 7.19
CA VAL A 66 -10.17 -3.53 8.37
C VAL A 66 -11.44 -2.76 8.08
N PHE A 67 -11.51 -2.08 6.93
CA PHE A 67 -12.67 -1.21 6.61
C PHE A 67 -13.81 -1.92 5.90
N ASN A 68 -13.55 -3.05 5.22
CA ASN A 68 -14.61 -3.89 4.68
C ASN A 68 -15.24 -4.83 5.75
N SER A 69 -14.60 -5.00 6.90
CA SER A 69 -15.19 -5.70 8.04
C SER A 69 -16.17 -4.79 8.78
N ASN A 70 -17.46 -5.12 8.71
CA ASN A 70 -18.52 -4.38 9.40
C ASN A 70 -18.32 -4.33 10.93
N THR A 71 -17.66 -5.33 11.52
CA THR A 71 -17.50 -5.42 12.98
C THR A 71 -16.47 -4.41 13.48
N THR A 72 -15.28 -4.41 12.88
CA THR A 72 -14.18 -3.51 13.26
C THR A 72 -14.53 -2.06 12.98
N LYS A 73 -15.11 -1.76 11.80
CA LYS A 73 -15.62 -0.42 11.46
C LYS A 73 -16.61 0.10 12.53
N LYS A 74 -17.58 -0.73 12.94
CA LYS A 74 -18.58 -0.35 13.96
C LYS A 74 -17.92 -0.10 15.33
N TYR A 75 -16.93 -0.90 15.71
CA TYR A 75 -16.22 -0.73 16.97
C TYR A 75 -15.48 0.62 17.00
N LEU A 76 -14.70 0.92 15.96
CA LEU A 76 -13.91 2.16 15.90
C LEU A 76 -14.80 3.41 15.98
N ILE A 77 -15.94 3.39 15.28
CA ILE A 77 -16.93 4.48 15.32
C ILE A 77 -17.58 4.58 16.70
N LYS A 78 -18.04 3.45 17.26
CA LYS A 78 -18.72 3.44 18.58
C LYS A 78 -17.83 4.00 19.69
N ASN A 79 -16.53 3.76 19.62
CA ASN A 79 -15.56 4.22 20.63
C ASN A 79 -14.96 5.60 20.31
N ASN A 80 -15.49 6.33 19.33
CA ASN A 80 -15.00 7.64 18.90
C ASN A 80 -13.50 7.65 18.52
N ILE A 81 -12.98 6.51 18.03
CA ILE A 81 -11.60 6.43 17.54
C ILE A 81 -11.51 7.08 16.16
N CYS A 82 -12.54 6.87 15.33
CA CYS A 82 -12.70 7.56 14.05
C CYS A 82 -14.19 7.72 13.73
N THR A 83 -14.51 8.63 12.82
CA THR A 83 -15.87 8.80 12.29
C THR A 83 -16.03 8.09 10.94
N GLU A 84 -17.28 7.93 10.50
CA GLU A 84 -17.54 7.45 9.14
C GLU A 84 -16.97 8.39 8.06
N ALA A 85 -16.95 9.70 8.33
CA ALA A 85 -16.34 10.68 7.44
C ALA A 85 -14.81 10.48 7.33
N ASP A 86 -14.13 10.15 8.42
CA ASP A 86 -12.68 9.88 8.42
C ASP A 86 -12.34 8.65 7.59
N ILE A 87 -13.15 7.59 7.70
CA ILE A 87 -13.00 6.37 6.90
C ILE A 87 -13.21 6.67 5.41
N ASN A 88 -14.28 7.40 5.07
CA ASN A 88 -14.55 7.76 3.69
C ASN A 88 -13.44 8.64 3.10
N LYS A 89 -12.89 9.57 3.89
CA LYS A 89 -11.75 10.40 3.49
C LYS A 89 -10.49 9.56 3.26
N PHE A 90 -10.22 8.60 4.14
CA PHE A 90 -9.12 7.66 3.98
C PHE A 90 -9.23 6.89 2.67
N ILE A 91 -10.39 6.26 2.41
CA ILE A 91 -10.64 5.49 1.18
C ILE A 91 -10.50 6.38 -0.06
N ALA A 92 -11.09 7.58 -0.05
CA ALA A 92 -10.99 8.52 -1.17
C ALA A 92 -9.54 8.92 -1.48
N THR A 93 -8.75 9.18 -0.43
CA THR A 93 -7.32 9.50 -0.58
C THR A 93 -6.56 8.34 -1.23
N ARG A 94 -6.86 7.10 -0.83
CA ARG A 94 -6.21 5.90 -1.38
C ARG A 94 -6.59 5.63 -2.83
N ILE A 95 -7.83 5.89 -3.22
CA ILE A 95 -8.25 5.80 -4.62
C ILE A 95 -7.44 6.80 -5.48
N GLU A 96 -7.27 8.02 -4.99
CA GLU A 96 -6.51 9.05 -5.72
C GLU A 96 -5.01 8.73 -5.80
N GLU A 97 -4.41 8.25 -4.72
CA GLU A 97 -3.01 7.80 -4.72
C GLU A 97 -2.76 6.67 -5.75
N ARG A 98 -3.65 5.67 -5.81
CA ARG A 98 -3.56 4.61 -6.82
C ARG A 98 -3.69 5.17 -8.24
N ARG A 99 -4.62 6.10 -8.46
CA ARG A 99 -4.80 6.76 -9.76
C ARG A 99 -3.53 7.50 -10.20
N LEU A 100 -2.91 8.25 -9.28
CA LEU A 100 -1.68 8.98 -9.54
C LEU A 100 -0.51 8.02 -9.83
N TYR A 101 -0.39 6.95 -9.06
CA TYR A 101 0.64 5.93 -9.26
C TYR A 101 0.52 5.25 -10.62
N HIS A 102 -0.69 4.84 -11.02
CA HIS A 102 -0.92 4.25 -12.34
C HIS A 102 -0.55 5.22 -13.48
N LYS A 103 -0.92 6.50 -13.34
CA LYS A 103 -0.56 7.53 -14.32
C LYS A 103 0.96 7.72 -14.43
N GLN A 104 1.68 7.65 -13.32
CA GLN A 104 3.14 7.73 -13.32
C GLN A 104 3.78 6.51 -13.98
N LEU A 105 3.28 5.30 -13.68
CA LEU A 105 3.76 4.07 -14.31
C LEU A 105 3.53 4.07 -15.82
N GLU A 106 2.36 4.53 -16.27
CA GLU A 106 2.05 4.65 -17.69
C GLU A 106 3.01 5.62 -18.38
N LYS A 107 3.24 6.78 -17.78
CA LYS A 107 4.22 7.76 -18.29
C LYS A 107 5.64 7.18 -18.36
N GLN A 108 6.08 6.45 -17.34
CA GLN A 108 7.40 5.81 -17.33
C GLN A 108 7.52 4.74 -18.43
N ARG A 109 6.44 3.99 -18.68
CA ARG A 109 6.40 3.02 -19.79
C ARG A 109 6.50 3.72 -21.14
N GLU A 110 5.72 4.78 -21.36
CA GLU A 110 5.79 5.55 -22.61
C GLU A 110 7.18 6.15 -22.85
N GLU A 111 7.81 6.69 -21.81
CA GLU A 111 9.18 7.23 -21.89
C GLU A 111 10.20 6.14 -22.21
N HIS A 112 10.06 4.97 -21.58
CA HIS A 112 10.91 3.81 -21.85
C HIS A 112 10.74 3.31 -23.29
N ASP A 113 9.49 3.11 -23.74
CA ASP A 113 9.18 2.61 -25.08
C ASP A 113 9.67 3.58 -26.16
N LYS A 114 9.54 4.89 -25.92
CA LYS A 114 10.08 5.91 -26.82
C LYS A 114 11.61 5.86 -26.87
N ALA A 115 12.28 5.73 -25.73
CA ALA A 115 13.74 5.63 -25.68
C ALA A 115 14.24 4.36 -26.40
N GLU A 116 13.54 3.24 -26.23
CA GLU A 116 13.86 1.98 -26.89
C GLU A 116 13.64 2.07 -28.40
N TYR A 117 12.54 2.68 -28.85
CA TYR A 117 12.27 2.93 -30.27
C TYR A 117 13.38 3.76 -30.92
N GLU A 118 13.79 4.89 -30.32
CA GLU A 118 14.85 5.74 -30.87
C GLU A 118 16.21 5.00 -30.91
N ARG A 119 16.51 4.19 -29.89
CA ARG A 119 17.71 3.34 -29.87
C ARG A 119 17.70 2.33 -31.03
N LEU A 120 16.58 1.63 -31.23
CA LEU A 120 16.43 0.63 -32.27
C LEU A 120 16.50 1.26 -33.67
N LYS A 121 15.79 2.37 -33.88
CA LYS A 121 15.82 3.12 -35.14
C LYS A 121 17.24 3.52 -35.52
N LYS A 122 17.99 4.11 -34.58
CA LYS A 122 19.40 4.49 -34.80
C LYS A 122 20.26 3.29 -35.18
N LYS A 123 20.08 2.15 -34.51
CA LYS A 123 20.80 0.90 -34.83
C LYS A 123 20.50 0.43 -36.25
N PHE A 124 19.23 0.43 -36.66
CA PHE A 124 18.83 0.03 -38.02
C PHE A 124 19.36 0.99 -39.09
N ASP A 125 19.33 2.30 -38.83
CA ASP A 125 19.87 3.31 -39.75
C ASP A 125 21.39 3.16 -39.92
N GLU A 126 22.13 2.85 -38.84
CA GLU A 126 23.56 2.56 -38.87
C GLU A 126 23.88 1.27 -39.63
N GLU A 127 23.10 0.20 -39.43
CA GLU A 127 23.24 -1.07 -40.16
C GLU A 127 22.94 -0.91 -41.66
N ALA A 128 21.90 -0.14 -42.02
CA ALA A 128 21.56 0.15 -43.42
C ALA A 128 22.63 0.99 -44.13
N ALA A 129 23.22 1.96 -43.44
CA ALA A 129 24.30 2.80 -43.96
C ALA A 129 25.64 2.04 -44.11
N ASN A 130 25.86 1.00 -43.31
CA ASN A 130 27.03 0.14 -43.45
C ASN A 130 26.88 -0.87 -44.60
N ASN A 131 25.69 -1.42 -44.80
CA ASN A 131 25.43 -2.34 -45.91
C ASN A 131 25.54 -1.67 -47.29
N THR A 132 25.16 -0.39 -47.42
CA THR A 132 25.28 0.38 -48.69
C THR A 132 26.70 0.84 -49.03
N LYS A 133 27.68 0.71 -48.11
CA LYS A 133 29.10 1.02 -48.36
C LYS A 133 29.93 -0.20 -48.80
N THR A 134 29.32 -1.39 -48.81
CA THR A 134 30.01 -2.65 -49.08
C THR A 134 29.66 -3.25 -50.46
N ASP A 135 28.81 -2.56 -51.22
CA ASP A 135 28.50 -2.80 -52.65
C ASP A 135 29.12 -1.69 -53.52
#